data_AF-A0A843UJ52-F1
#
_entry.id   AF-A0A843UJ52-F1
#
_cell.length_a   1.000
_cell.length_b   1.000
_cell.length_c   1.000
_cell.angle_alpha   90.00
_cell.angle_beta   90.00
_cell.angle_gamma   90.00
#
_symmetry.space_group_name_H-M   'P 1'
#
loop_
_entity.id
_entity.type
_entity.pdbx_description
1 polymer ?
#
loop_
_entity_poly.entity_id
_entity_poly.type
_entity_poly.pdbx_seq_one_letter_code
_entity_poly.pdbx_strand_id
1 'polypeptide(L)'
;MESVHSSVQREKRMSRNRKALNVYLQLNEAMECLQHICTEGCTEVGPYDGEPPSKTRGPCRLFRTCQGLQRLIRHFATCEKKKLAVPGGGCAQCKRMWQLLRLHASVCDQPEPCRVPLCRQFKMKMQMEKDDDGMWRLLVKKVVSAKVMSALASRRKMEQGDRLLSG
;
A
#
# COMPACT_ATOMS: atom_id res chain seq x y z
N MET A 1 26.73 -29.86 -22.32
CA MET A 1 26.69 -29.17 -21.01
C MET A 1 26.16 -27.73 -21.06
N GLU A 2 25.92 -27.15 -22.25
CA GLU A 2 25.37 -25.77 -22.39
C GLU A 2 23.86 -25.62 -22.11
N SER A 3 23.06 -26.69 -22.25
CA SER A 3 21.60 -26.67 -22.05
C SER A 3 21.17 -26.50 -20.58
N VAL A 4 21.99 -26.97 -19.63
CA VAL A 4 21.71 -26.86 -18.19
C VAL A 4 22.03 -25.45 -17.67
N HIS A 5 23.05 -24.80 -18.22
CA HIS A 5 23.47 -23.46 -17.81
C HIS A 5 22.43 -22.38 -18.17
N SER A 6 21.81 -22.48 -19.36
CA SER A 6 20.74 -21.57 -19.78
C SER A 6 19.46 -21.74 -18.95
N SER A 7 19.13 -22.97 -18.57
CA SER A 7 17.97 -23.30 -17.72
C SER A 7 18.12 -22.71 -16.31
N VAL A 8 19.28 -22.88 -15.67
CA VAL A 8 19.58 -22.31 -14.34
C VAL A 8 19.58 -20.77 -14.35
N GLN A 9 20.06 -20.15 -15.43
CA GLN A 9 20.02 -18.69 -15.59
C GLN A 9 18.59 -18.17 -15.73
N ARG A 10 17.72 -18.88 -16.48
CA ARG A 10 16.30 -18.56 -16.63
C ARG A 10 15.55 -18.65 -15.30
N GLU A 11 15.77 -19.70 -14.52
CA GLU A 11 15.17 -19.87 -13.19
C GLU A 11 15.57 -18.75 -12.23
N LYS A 12 16.86 -18.38 -12.22
CA LYS A 12 17.36 -17.24 -11.41
C LYS A 12 16.66 -15.93 -11.80
N ARG A 13 16.48 -15.67 -13.09
CA ARG A 13 15.75 -14.48 -13.58
C ARG A 13 14.29 -14.50 -13.16
N MET A 14 13.61 -15.64 -13.30
CA MET A 14 12.21 -15.81 -12.88
C MET A 14 12.04 -15.61 -11.37
N SER A 15 12.96 -16.14 -10.56
CA SER A 15 12.98 -15.96 -9.11
C SER A 15 13.15 -14.47 -8.73
N ARG A 16 14.10 -13.76 -9.35
CA ARG A 16 14.28 -12.31 -9.15
C ARG A 16 13.03 -11.52 -9.54
N ASN A 17 12.43 -11.84 -10.69
CA ASN A 17 11.20 -11.20 -11.13
C ASN A 17 10.03 -11.44 -10.17
N ARG A 18 9.90 -12.66 -9.64
CA ARG A 18 8.88 -13.00 -8.64
C ARG A 18 9.08 -12.24 -7.32
N LYS A 19 10.33 -12.13 -6.85
CA LYS A 19 10.67 -11.34 -5.65
C LYS A 19 10.35 -9.85 -5.87
N ALA A 20 10.69 -9.29 -7.03
CA ALA A 20 10.36 -7.91 -7.37
C ALA A 20 8.84 -7.69 -7.44
N LEU A 21 8.10 -8.60 -8.06
CA LEU A 21 6.63 -8.54 -8.11
C LEU A 21 6.01 -8.59 -6.71
N ASN A 22 6.54 -9.45 -5.83
CA ASN A 22 6.07 -9.57 -4.45
C ASN A 22 6.15 -8.25 -3.68
N VAL A 23 7.20 -7.44 -3.92
CA VAL A 23 7.32 -6.12 -3.29
C VAL A 23 6.16 -5.21 -3.72
N TYR A 24 5.80 -5.18 -5.00
CA TYR A 24 4.69 -4.34 -5.47
C TYR A 24 3.32 -4.83 -4.95
N LEU A 25 3.15 -6.14 -4.78
CA LEU A 25 1.95 -6.71 -4.14
C LEU A 25 1.85 -6.31 -2.67
N GLN A 26 2.96 -6.36 -1.92
CA GLN A 26 3.02 -5.90 -0.53
C GLN A 26 2.73 -4.40 -0.41
N LEU A 27 3.23 -3.58 -1.34
CA LEU A 27 2.90 -2.15 -1.38
C LEU A 27 1.42 -1.93 -1.67
N ASN A 28 0.83 -2.66 -2.62
CA ASN A 28 -0.60 -2.58 -2.88
C ASN A 28 -1.42 -2.97 -1.65
N GLU A 29 -1.10 -4.09 -0.99
CA GLU A 29 -1.76 -4.53 0.24
C GLU A 29 -1.66 -3.46 1.34
N ALA A 30 -0.51 -2.80 1.48
CA ALA A 30 -0.34 -1.70 2.41
C ALA A 30 -1.21 -0.48 2.05
N MET A 31 -1.41 -0.17 0.75
CA MET A 31 -2.31 0.91 0.31
C MET A 31 -3.78 0.59 0.65
N GLU A 32 -4.20 -0.66 0.43
CA GLU A 32 -5.56 -1.13 0.80
C GLU A 32 -5.78 -1.06 2.31
N CYS A 33 -4.81 -1.54 3.11
CA CYS A 33 -4.89 -1.47 4.57
C CYS A 33 -4.89 -0.03 5.09
N LEU A 34 -4.10 0.86 4.48
CA LEU A 34 -4.08 2.27 4.86
C LEU A 34 -5.44 2.93 4.62
N GLN A 35 -6.06 2.68 3.47
CA GLN A 35 -7.40 3.18 3.17
C GLN A 35 -8.42 2.62 4.15
N HIS A 36 -8.44 1.29 4.36
CA HIS A 36 -9.31 0.62 5.33
C HIS A 36 -9.24 1.25 6.73
N ILE A 37 -8.04 1.48 7.27
CA ILE A 37 -7.85 2.11 8.59
C ILE A 37 -8.43 3.54 8.60
N CYS A 38 -8.19 4.33 7.55
CA CYS A 38 -8.62 5.73 7.50
C CYS A 38 -10.11 5.91 7.18
N THR A 39 -10.78 4.91 6.58
CA THR A 39 -12.20 4.98 6.20
C THR A 39 -13.12 4.25 7.16
N GLU A 40 -12.70 3.09 7.63
CA GLU A 40 -13.52 2.19 8.47
C GLU A 40 -12.98 2.07 9.89
N GLY A 41 -11.67 2.26 10.04
CA GLY A 41 -10.94 1.92 11.25
C GLY A 41 -10.63 0.43 11.37
N CYS A 42 -9.56 0.14 12.10
CA CYS A 42 -9.13 -1.21 12.40
C CYS A 42 -8.55 -1.25 13.81
N THR A 43 -9.08 -2.13 14.66
CA THR A 43 -8.65 -2.44 16.04
C THR A 43 -8.49 -1.23 16.98
N GLU A 44 -7.46 -0.41 16.80
CA GLU A 44 -7.05 0.68 17.70
C GLU A 44 -6.95 2.04 16.99
N VAL A 45 -6.99 2.07 15.65
CA VAL A 45 -6.84 3.31 14.87
C VAL A 45 -8.02 3.40 13.92
N GLY A 46 -8.64 4.58 13.86
CA GLY A 46 -9.83 4.83 13.06
C GLY A 46 -9.78 6.16 12.30
N PRO A 47 -10.87 6.49 11.59
CA PRO A 47 -11.07 7.79 10.97
C PRO A 47 -10.96 8.90 12.02
N TYR A 48 -10.46 10.07 11.61
CA TYR A 48 -10.29 11.22 12.52
C TYR A 48 -11.62 11.74 13.08
N ASP A 49 -12.68 11.63 12.28
CA ASP A 49 -14.06 12.06 12.55
C ASP A 49 -15.00 10.88 12.85
N GLY A 50 -14.45 9.66 12.97
CA GLY A 50 -15.24 8.44 13.11
C GLY A 50 -15.45 8.02 14.57
N GLU A 51 -16.53 7.30 14.82
CA GLU A 51 -16.69 6.54 16.06
C GLU A 51 -15.54 5.51 16.20
N PRO A 52 -15.19 5.12 17.45
CA PRO A 52 -14.20 4.08 17.70
C PRO A 52 -14.49 2.82 16.87
N PRO A 53 -13.47 2.04 16.45
CA PRO A 53 -13.66 0.86 15.62
C PRO A 53 -14.78 -0.03 16.18
N SER A 54 -15.87 -0.17 15.43
CA SER A 54 -17.04 -0.90 15.90
C SER A 54 -16.70 -2.37 16.19
N LYS A 55 -17.11 -2.86 17.36
CA LYS A 55 -17.00 -4.28 17.76
C LYS A 55 -17.85 -5.23 16.90
N THR A 56 -18.73 -4.70 16.03
CA THR A 56 -19.65 -5.51 15.22
C THR A 56 -19.05 -6.00 13.90
N ARG A 57 -17.86 -5.53 13.52
CA ARG A 57 -17.18 -5.98 12.29
C ARG A 57 -16.40 -7.26 12.55
N GLY A 58 -16.51 -8.23 11.65
CA GLY A 58 -15.73 -9.47 11.68
C GLY A 58 -14.21 -9.22 11.64
N PRO A 59 -13.38 -10.25 11.86
CA PRO A 59 -11.94 -10.08 11.99
C PRO A 59 -11.31 -9.49 10.72
N CYS A 60 -10.38 -8.54 10.88
CA CYS A 60 -9.66 -7.93 9.77
C CYS A 60 -8.84 -8.99 9.02
N ARG A 61 -9.15 -9.21 7.73
CA ARG A 61 -8.48 -10.21 6.88
C ARG A 61 -6.97 -9.96 6.72
N LEU A 62 -6.57 -8.70 6.78
CA LEU A 62 -5.18 -8.24 6.65
C LEU A 62 -4.63 -7.71 7.98
N PHE A 63 -5.04 -8.32 9.09
CA PHE A 63 -4.72 -7.85 10.44
C PHE A 63 -3.21 -7.60 10.66
N ARG A 64 -2.33 -8.47 10.16
CA ARG A 64 -0.87 -8.30 10.33
C ARG A 64 -0.36 -7.00 9.68
N THR A 65 -0.83 -6.71 8.47
CA THR A 65 -0.46 -5.51 7.73
C THR A 65 -1.10 -4.28 8.34
N CYS A 66 -2.38 -4.36 8.73
CA CYS A 66 -3.05 -3.30 9.49
C CYS A 66 -2.34 -2.99 10.79
N GLN A 67 -1.97 -3.99 11.60
CA GLN A 67 -1.25 -3.80 12.86
C GLN A 67 0.08 -3.06 12.66
N GLY A 68 0.83 -3.41 11.61
CA GLY A 68 2.06 -2.71 11.24
C GLY A 68 1.81 -1.23 10.90
N LEU A 69 0.78 -0.94 10.10
CA LEU A 69 0.41 0.43 9.73
C LEU A 69 -0.15 1.22 10.91
N GLN A 70 -0.99 0.63 11.76
CA GLN A 70 -1.51 1.26 12.97
C GLN A 70 -0.37 1.73 13.90
N ARG A 71 0.70 0.94 14.04
CA ARG A 71 1.90 1.33 14.78
C ARG A 71 2.56 2.57 14.16
N LEU A 72 2.73 2.59 12.83
CA LEU A 72 3.27 3.76 12.12
C LEU A 72 2.39 4.99 12.28
N ILE A 73 1.07 4.84 12.20
CA ILE A 73 0.11 5.94 12.35
C ILE A 73 0.17 6.53 13.77
N ARG A 74 0.10 5.68 14.81
CA ARG A 74 0.22 6.13 16.21
C ARG A 74 1.53 6.84 16.48
N HIS A 75 2.63 6.29 15.96
CA HIS A 75 3.93 6.95 16.04
C HIS A 75 3.94 8.30 15.32
N PHE A 76 3.44 8.35 14.08
CA PHE A 76 3.44 9.58 13.28
C PHE A 76 2.57 10.69 13.90
N ALA A 77 1.48 10.33 14.58
CA ALA A 77 0.64 11.29 15.29
C ALA A 77 1.40 12.01 16.42
N THR A 78 2.18 11.26 17.19
CA THR A 78 2.82 11.71 18.45
C THR A 78 4.29 12.08 18.31
N CYS A 79 4.97 11.68 17.23
CA CYS A 79 6.40 11.91 17.08
C CYS A 79 6.71 13.38 16.74
N GLU A 80 7.44 14.06 17.63
CA GLU A 80 7.90 15.44 17.43
C GLU A 80 8.88 15.58 16.26
N LYS A 81 9.63 14.51 15.96
CA LYS A 81 10.58 14.47 14.84
C LYS A 81 9.91 14.31 13.47
N LYS A 82 8.57 14.24 13.37
CA LYS A 82 7.85 14.00 12.10
C LYS A 82 8.02 15.09 11.05
N LYS A 83 8.18 16.34 11.48
CA LYS A 83 8.24 17.54 10.61
C LYS A 83 9.65 17.89 10.14
N LEU A 84 10.70 17.20 10.61
CA LEU A 84 12.05 17.36 10.07
C LEU A 84 12.21 16.69 8.69
N ALA A 85 11.24 16.87 7.80
CA ALA A 85 11.21 16.33 6.43
C ALA A 85 12.14 17.13 5.50
N VAL A 86 13.40 17.29 5.92
CA VAL A 86 14.53 17.85 5.20
C VAL A 86 15.50 16.69 4.90
N PRO A 87 16.32 16.71 3.83
CA PRO A 87 17.37 15.71 3.63
C PRO A 87 18.20 15.52 4.91
N GLY A 88 18.17 14.31 5.48
CA GLY A 88 18.85 13.96 6.74
C GLY A 88 17.99 14.00 8.02
N GLY A 89 16.84 14.67 8.03
CA GLY A 89 15.99 14.81 9.22
C GLY A 89 14.91 13.72 9.40
N GLY A 90 14.31 13.67 10.59
CA GLY A 90 13.20 12.76 10.93
C GLY A 90 13.59 11.33 11.29
N CYS A 91 12.77 10.65 12.09
CA CYS A 91 13.03 9.25 12.48
C CYS A 91 12.63 8.27 11.37
N ALA A 92 13.16 7.03 11.43
CA ALA A 92 12.90 6.01 10.41
C ALA A 92 11.41 5.64 10.25
N GLN A 93 10.63 5.63 11.35
CA GLN A 93 9.20 5.34 11.30
C GLN A 93 8.41 6.43 10.58
N CYS A 94 8.69 7.71 10.89
CA CYS A 94 8.09 8.85 10.20
C CYS A 94 8.45 8.88 8.71
N LYS A 95 9.71 8.58 8.35
CA LYS A 95 10.14 8.49 6.95
C LYS A 95 9.32 7.46 6.16
N ARG A 96 9.11 6.27 6.73
CA ARG A 96 8.26 5.23 6.11
C ARG A 96 6.82 5.69 5.97
N MET A 97 6.25 6.31 7.01
CA MET A 97 4.87 6.82 6.93
C MET A 97 4.73 7.89 5.86
N TRP A 98 5.67 8.84 5.78
CA TRP A 98 5.70 9.86 4.73
C TRP A 98 5.75 9.26 3.32
N GLN A 99 6.59 8.24 3.10
CA GLN A 99 6.68 7.54 1.81
C GLN A 99 5.37 6.82 1.46
N LEU A 100 4.72 6.18 2.44
CA LEU A 100 3.41 5.52 2.23
C LEU A 100 2.32 6.54 1.87
N LEU A 101 2.27 7.70 2.54
CA LEU A 101 1.30 8.75 2.23
C LEU A 101 1.54 9.36 0.84
N ARG A 102 2.81 9.60 0.46
CA ARG A 102 3.18 10.05 -0.88
C ARG A 102 2.77 9.03 -1.95
N LEU A 103 3.04 7.74 -1.70
CA LEU A 103 2.66 6.65 -2.61
C LEU A 103 1.14 6.58 -2.75
N HIS A 104 0.40 6.63 -1.65
CA HIS A 104 -1.06 6.64 -1.67
C HIS A 104 -1.58 7.76 -2.56
N ALA A 105 -1.14 9.01 -2.34
CA ALA A 105 -1.56 10.15 -3.14
C ALA A 105 -1.28 9.96 -4.65
N SER A 106 -0.20 9.27 -4.99
CA SER A 106 0.20 8.98 -6.38
C SER A 106 -0.67 7.92 -7.07
N VAL A 107 -1.29 7.02 -6.31
CA VAL A 107 -2.13 5.91 -6.83
C VAL A 107 -3.63 6.10 -6.53
N CYS A 108 -3.99 7.13 -5.76
CA CYS A 108 -5.34 7.35 -5.26
C CYS A 108 -6.24 7.97 -6.33
N ASP A 109 -7.29 7.23 -6.66
CA ASP A 109 -8.35 7.56 -7.61
C ASP A 109 -9.65 8.03 -6.92
N GLN A 110 -9.69 8.05 -5.58
CA GLN A 110 -10.89 8.44 -4.84
C GLN A 110 -11.23 9.92 -5.07
N PRO A 111 -12.53 10.25 -5.19
CA PRO A 111 -12.99 11.64 -5.24
C PRO A 111 -12.63 12.35 -3.93
N GLU A 112 -12.33 13.64 -4.03
CA GLU A 112 -12.01 14.45 -2.84
C GLU A 112 -13.29 14.78 -2.03
N PRO A 113 -13.23 14.74 -0.68
CA PRO A 113 -12.04 14.54 0.13
C PRO A 113 -11.68 13.06 0.32
N CYS A 114 -10.43 12.71 0.00
CA CYS A 114 -9.88 11.41 0.39
C CYS A 114 -9.65 11.38 1.91
N ARG A 115 -10.08 10.31 2.60
CA ARG A 115 -9.92 10.17 4.06
C ARG A 115 -8.49 9.87 4.52
N VAL A 116 -7.58 9.50 3.61
CA VAL A 116 -6.18 9.25 3.97
C VAL A 116 -5.47 10.59 4.22
N PRO A 117 -4.79 10.76 5.38
CA PRO A 117 -4.20 12.03 5.75
C PRO A 117 -3.13 12.46 4.74
N LEU A 118 -3.03 13.77 4.50
CA LEU A 118 -2.08 14.40 3.58
C LEU A 118 -2.24 14.00 2.10
N CYS A 119 -3.21 13.14 1.73
CA CYS A 119 -3.43 12.73 0.34
C CYS A 119 -3.60 13.95 -0.59
N ARG A 120 -4.52 14.85 -0.26
CA ARG A 120 -4.77 16.10 -1.00
C ARG A 120 -3.51 16.98 -1.09
N GLN A 121 -2.80 17.14 0.02
CA GLN A 121 -1.58 17.98 0.06
C GLN A 121 -0.50 17.44 -0.87
N PHE A 122 -0.29 16.11 -0.88
CA PHE A 122 0.63 15.47 -1.79
C PHE A 122 0.19 15.59 -3.26
N LYS A 123 -1.09 15.35 -3.57
CA LYS A 123 -1.61 15.52 -4.94
C LYS A 123 -1.35 16.95 -5.46
N MET A 124 -1.63 17.97 -4.65
CA MET A 124 -1.36 19.37 -5.02
C MET A 124 0.13 19.64 -5.21
N LYS A 125 0.98 19.16 -4.29
CA LYS A 125 2.43 19.32 -4.39
C LYS A 125 2.99 18.68 -5.68
N MET A 126 2.53 17.49 -6.04
CA MET A 126 2.98 16.77 -7.25
C MET A 126 2.45 17.40 -8.55
N GLN A 127 1.37 18.18 -8.51
CA GLN A 127 0.92 18.95 -9.67
C GLN A 127 1.79 20.20 -9.89
N MET A 128 2.29 20.80 -8.79
CA MET A 128 3.15 21.98 -8.83
C MET A 128 4.60 21.63 -9.17
N GLU A 129 5.13 20.60 -8.53
CA GLU A 129 6.45 20.06 -8.83
C GLU A 129 6.31 19.21 -10.10
N LYS A 130 6.79 19.72 -11.25
CA LYS A 130 7.00 18.92 -12.48
C LYS A 130 8.12 17.88 -12.29
N ASP A 131 8.24 17.30 -11.10
CA ASP A 131 9.30 16.42 -10.67
C ASP A 131 9.06 15.03 -11.26
N ASP A 132 9.58 14.84 -12.48
CA ASP A 132 9.60 13.58 -13.20
C ASP A 132 10.75 12.70 -12.71
N ASP A 133 10.68 12.27 -11.44
CA ASP A 133 11.49 11.13 -11.01
C ASP A 133 10.96 9.88 -11.74
N GLY A 134 11.62 9.52 -12.85
CA GLY A 134 11.27 8.37 -13.66
C GLY A 134 11.22 7.06 -12.86
N MET A 135 12.02 6.94 -11.78
CA MET A 135 11.97 5.80 -10.88
C MET A 135 10.67 5.80 -10.06
N TRP A 136 10.27 6.95 -9.52
CA TRP A 136 8.99 7.08 -8.80
C TRP A 136 7.81 6.78 -9.72
N ARG A 137 7.81 7.32 -10.95
CA ARG A 137 6.77 7.05 -11.95
C ARG A 137 6.66 5.56 -12.27
N LEU A 138 7.80 4.87 -12.40
CA LEU A 138 7.83 3.42 -12.63
C LEU A 138 7.28 2.65 -11.43
N LEU A 139 7.67 3.03 -10.20
CA LEU A 139 7.14 2.43 -8.97
C LEU A 139 5.61 2.54 -8.92
N VAL A 140 5.06 3.74 -9.13
CA VAL A 140 3.61 3.98 -9.15
C VAL A 140 2.92 3.09 -10.17
N LYS A 141 3.44 3.01 -11.41
CA LYS A 141 2.88 2.12 -12.45
C LYS A 141 2.87 0.65 -12.04
N LYS A 142 3.94 0.17 -11.38
CA LYS A 142 4.05 -1.22 -10.92
C LYS A 142 3.07 -1.52 -9.78
N VAL A 143 2.87 -0.59 -8.85
CA VAL A 143 1.88 -0.73 -7.77
C VAL A 143 0.45 -0.72 -8.33
N VAL A 144 0.12 0.17 -9.28
CA VAL A 144 -1.19 0.16 -9.95
C VAL A 144 -1.43 -1.15 -10.70
N SER A 145 -0.41 -1.67 -11.39
CA SER A 145 -0.51 -2.99 -12.04
C SER A 145 -0.77 -4.11 -11.02
N ALA A 146 -0.08 -4.07 -9.87
CA ALA A 146 -0.29 -5.02 -8.79
C ALA A 146 -1.71 -4.95 -8.20
N LYS A 147 -2.29 -3.74 -8.05
CA LYS A 147 -3.69 -3.51 -7.64
C LYS A 147 -4.66 -4.24 -8.56
N VAL A 148 -4.51 -4.04 -9.88
CA VAL A 148 -5.36 -4.66 -10.89
C VAL A 148 -5.21 -6.19 -10.85
N MET A 149 -3.99 -6.70 -10.79
CA MET A 149 -3.73 -8.15 -10.70
C MET A 149 -4.36 -8.77 -9.44
N SER A 150 -4.24 -8.11 -8.28
CA SER A 150 -4.84 -8.56 -7.02
C SER A 150 -6.36 -8.61 -7.09
N ALA A 151 -6.98 -7.56 -7.66
CA ALA A 151 -8.43 -7.49 -7.86
C ALA A 151 -8.94 -8.61 -8.79
N LEU A 152 -8.24 -8.85 -9.91
CA LEU A 152 -8.57 -9.93 -10.83
C LEU A 152 -8.43 -11.32 -10.20
N ALA A 153 -7.36 -11.55 -9.43
CA ALA A 153 -7.16 -12.81 -8.72
C ALA A 153 -8.25 -13.06 -7.67
N SER A 154 -8.70 -12.00 -6.99
CA SER A 154 -9.78 -12.08 -6.00
C SER A 154 -11.13 -12.40 -6.64
N ARG A 155 -11.45 -11.79 -7.79
CA ARG A 155 -12.66 -12.09 -8.57
C ARG A 155 -12.71 -13.56 -9.01
N ARG A 156 -11.61 -14.07 -9.57
CA ARG A 156 -11.52 -15.48 -10.01
C ARG A 156 -11.73 -16.48 -8.87
N LYS A 157 -11.31 -16.16 -7.65
CA LYS A 157 -11.52 -17.02 -6.47
C LYS A 157 -12.99 -17.08 -6.06
N MET A 158 -13.69 -15.95 -6.15
CA MET A 158 -15.13 -15.88 -5.87
C MET A 158 -15.95 -16.67 -6.89
N GLU A 159 -15.66 -16.48 -8.19
CA GLU A 159 -16.32 -17.23 -9.28
C GLU A 159 -16.10 -18.75 -9.19
N GLN A 160 -14.93 -19.20 -8.73
CA GLN A 160 -14.65 -20.62 -8.50
C GLN A 160 -15.33 -21.16 -7.23
N GLY A 161 -15.43 -20.35 -6.17
CA GLY A 161 -16.17 -20.71 -4.96
C GLY A 161 -17.67 -20.90 -5.20
N ASP A 162 -18.28 -19.99 -5.96
CA ASP A 162 -19.71 -20.07 -6.30
C ASP A 162 -20.03 -21.29 -7.18
N ARG A 163 -19.13 -21.67 -8.09
CA ARG A 163 -19.26 -22.89 -8.90
C ARG A 163 -19.15 -24.18 -8.08
N LEU A 164 -18.39 -24.17 -6.99
CA LEU A 164 -18.21 -25.34 -6.12
C LEU A 164 -19.37 -25.51 -5.11
N LEU A 165 -20.13 -24.45 -4.86
CA LEU A 165 -21.32 -24.47 -3.99
C LEU A 165 -22.62 -24.73 -4.76
N SER A 166 -22.57 -24.71 -6.09
CA SER A 166 -23.73 -24.87 -6.99
C SER A 166 -23.79 -26.23 -7.69
N GLY A 167 -22.92 -27.18 -7.34
CA GLY A 167 -22.87 -28.54 -7.89
C GLY A 167 -22.80 -29.57 -6.76
#